data_AF-A0A7W1RXZ6-F1
#
_entry.id   AF-A0A7W1RXZ6-F1
#
_cell.length_a   1.000
_cell.length_b   1.000
_cell.length_c   1.000
_cell.angle_alpha   90.00
_cell.angle_beta   90.00
_cell.angle_gamma   90.00
#
_symmetry.space_group_name_H-M   'P 1'
#
loop_
_entity.id
_entity.type
_entity.pdbx_description
1 polymer ?
#
loop_
_entity_poly.entity_id
_entity_poly.type
_entity_poly.pdbx_seq_one_letter_code
_entity_poly.pdbx_strand_id
1 'polypeptide(L)'
;MCLIACLRTVAVALFLTATLSAATELGEAEGFVQSGFLAMQEAQSGSKSRIVDAALDFTKARSMFAELQRFDRVQEMNANIFWCKKQMNESDITAFVAQKPHDRELKAAVEMMTEVAEREVPIEEADAYFARAKAFAEENPDQLLAVTMRWFEVAERFAGTKLAIEAQKLSLTSQDQYLKTEKAKQDAELAKKEAGLEAQVEARVKDMRRQTLFSRPPSAGPGVVAMPSDAEIKRRATEVKALFKDDSRAKKRDKRLLAEKAFAMAKDTRDDPVLRYALFAEAMSLASASYEVALLVSMVDEVALHYGEGYSRLGEAKKYLSRIDGQEVAGAVLALLADPVDPAANAKAGKYWCLVANQWDLGLPMLANGDDDKLLKIANMEIESPDGAAQQAELGDSWYGIAKTTSRPYKDLMFDRARHWYKRCQADITGASKDRVAGRLAEIFAMRPDPDADYNDLSVEQWDALKGTVVVVEAVRNSNDARLALKEGQKVRVVPHPTDEWFGDRWFGDGGDEQPAFTWKGEDRFARFGFPREPAGDGEKEKEADPKKPAPRGRQRAWDFPTMALVCWVGGNKGEGGTKKIPGIFTGPGKLWLASAQPDDAASGKIRVKLIMLDDED
;
A
#
# COMPACT_ATOMS: atom_id res chain seq x y z
N MET A 1 -56.99 -69.28 -0.39
CA MET A 1 -56.00 -68.65 0.52
C MET A 1 -54.95 -67.80 -0.20
N CYS A 2 -54.38 -68.24 -1.34
CA CYS A 2 -53.41 -67.42 -2.11
C CYS A 2 -53.93 -66.07 -2.64
N LEU A 3 -55.18 -65.99 -3.12
CA LEU A 3 -55.75 -64.73 -3.64
C LEU A 3 -55.89 -63.64 -2.57
N ILE A 4 -56.26 -64.03 -1.34
CA ILE A 4 -56.47 -63.11 -0.21
C ILE A 4 -55.13 -62.59 0.34
N ALA A 5 -54.09 -63.43 0.33
CA ALA A 5 -52.74 -63.02 0.73
C ALA A 5 -52.12 -62.03 -0.27
N CYS A 6 -52.34 -62.24 -1.57
CA CYS A 6 -51.87 -61.35 -2.64
C CYS A 6 -52.61 -59.99 -2.66
N LEU A 7 -53.92 -59.99 -2.44
CA LEU A 7 -54.71 -58.76 -2.28
C LEU A 7 -54.28 -57.95 -1.05
N ARG A 8 -53.90 -58.61 0.05
CA ARG A 8 -53.37 -57.93 1.25
C ARG A 8 -51.98 -57.33 1.05
N THR A 9 -51.09 -57.99 0.31
CA THR A 9 -49.74 -57.44 0.03
C THR A 9 -49.81 -56.26 -0.94
N VAL A 10 -50.67 -56.32 -1.96
CA VAL A 10 -50.91 -55.20 -2.88
C VAL A 10 -51.58 -54.02 -2.15
N ALA A 11 -52.55 -54.28 -1.27
CA ALA A 11 -53.17 -53.24 -0.47
C ALA A 11 -52.17 -52.58 0.51
N VAL A 12 -51.30 -53.35 1.17
CA VAL A 12 -50.26 -52.81 2.07
C VAL A 12 -49.21 -52.02 1.30
N ALA A 13 -48.78 -52.49 0.13
CA ALA A 13 -47.83 -51.75 -0.73
C ALA A 13 -48.43 -50.44 -1.26
N LEU A 14 -49.69 -50.45 -1.71
CA LEU A 14 -50.41 -49.26 -2.16
C LEU A 14 -50.63 -48.26 -1.01
N PHE A 15 -50.90 -48.75 0.21
CA PHE A 15 -51.03 -47.92 1.40
C PHE A 15 -49.69 -47.29 1.79
N LEU A 16 -48.59 -48.06 1.77
CA LEU A 16 -47.24 -47.56 2.04
C LEU A 16 -46.78 -46.52 1.01
N THR A 17 -47.05 -46.73 -0.28
CA THR A 17 -46.73 -45.74 -1.34
C THR A 17 -47.57 -44.47 -1.22
N ALA A 18 -48.85 -44.58 -0.88
CA ALA A 18 -49.72 -43.42 -0.66
C ALA A 18 -49.28 -42.62 0.58
N THR A 19 -48.86 -43.29 1.67
CA THR A 19 -48.35 -42.61 2.87
C THR A 19 -47.01 -41.91 2.63
N LEU A 20 -46.16 -42.43 1.74
CA LEU A 20 -44.87 -41.82 1.41
C LEU A 20 -45.05 -40.59 0.49
N SER A 21 -46.00 -40.64 -0.45
CA SER A 21 -46.39 -39.48 -1.28
C SER A 21 -46.96 -38.35 -0.42
N ALA A 22 -47.90 -38.66 0.48
CA ALA A 22 -48.49 -37.66 1.36
C ALA A 22 -47.45 -37.04 2.33
N ALA A 23 -46.45 -37.80 2.78
CA ALA A 23 -45.38 -37.28 3.63
C ALA A 23 -44.40 -36.37 2.88
N THR A 24 -44.16 -36.62 1.59
CA THR A 24 -43.31 -35.77 0.74
C THR A 24 -44.02 -34.47 0.36
N GLU A 25 -45.30 -34.54 -0.01
CA GLU A 25 -46.15 -33.37 -0.27
C GLU A 25 -46.31 -32.47 0.98
N LEU A 26 -46.41 -33.07 2.17
CA LEU A 26 -46.45 -32.30 3.42
C LEU A 26 -45.12 -31.56 3.68
N GLY A 27 -43.98 -32.21 3.45
CA GLY A 27 -42.66 -31.59 3.60
C GLY A 27 -42.44 -30.44 2.62
N GLU A 28 -42.93 -30.57 1.39
CA GLU A 28 -42.88 -29.51 0.39
C GLU A 28 -43.78 -28.32 0.76
N ALA A 29 -45.00 -28.57 1.27
CA ALA A 29 -45.89 -27.53 1.77
C ALA A 29 -45.23 -26.74 2.92
N GLU A 30 -44.61 -27.42 3.88
CA GLU A 30 -43.85 -26.78 4.97
C GLU A 30 -42.63 -26.00 4.46
N GLY A 31 -41.97 -26.49 3.40
CA GLY A 31 -40.88 -25.77 2.73
C GLY A 31 -41.33 -24.41 2.19
N PHE A 32 -42.51 -24.35 1.57
CA PHE A 32 -43.10 -23.09 1.13
C PHE A 32 -43.45 -22.17 2.32
N VAL A 33 -43.94 -22.71 3.44
CA VAL A 33 -44.19 -21.90 4.64
C VAL A 33 -42.90 -21.24 5.14
N GLN A 34 -41.81 -22.01 5.25
CA GLN A 34 -40.51 -21.48 5.68
C GLN A 34 -39.97 -20.42 4.71
N SER A 35 -40.04 -20.68 3.40
CA SER A 35 -39.66 -19.72 2.36
C SER A 35 -40.47 -18.42 2.45
N GLY A 36 -41.78 -18.53 2.67
CA GLY A 36 -42.65 -17.36 2.85
C GLY A 36 -42.28 -16.51 4.06
N PHE A 37 -41.98 -17.13 5.21
CA PHE A 37 -41.52 -16.41 6.40
C PHE A 37 -40.15 -15.74 6.20
N LEU A 38 -39.22 -16.39 5.50
CA LEU A 38 -37.94 -15.79 5.13
C LEU A 38 -38.13 -14.55 4.25
N ALA A 39 -38.95 -14.64 3.20
CA ALA A 39 -39.26 -13.53 2.31
C ALA A 39 -39.91 -12.35 3.07
N MET A 40 -40.75 -12.62 4.06
CA MET A 40 -41.31 -11.55 4.92
C MET A 40 -40.25 -10.88 5.81
N GLN A 41 -39.34 -11.66 6.39
CA GLN A 41 -38.25 -11.10 7.20
C GLN A 41 -37.38 -10.16 6.35
N GLU A 42 -37.10 -10.53 5.10
CA GLU A 42 -36.39 -9.69 4.14
C GLU A 42 -37.19 -8.46 3.69
N ALA A 43 -38.52 -8.59 3.56
CA ALA A 43 -39.38 -7.45 3.27
C ALA A 43 -39.34 -6.39 4.37
N GLN A 44 -39.25 -6.82 5.63
CA GLN A 44 -39.13 -5.91 6.79
C GLN A 44 -37.74 -5.30 6.95
N SER A 45 -36.67 -5.97 6.49
CA SER A 45 -35.29 -5.47 6.57
C SER A 45 -34.88 -4.51 5.43
N GLY A 46 -35.80 -4.18 4.52
CA GLY A 46 -35.60 -3.14 3.50
C GLY A 46 -36.04 -3.53 2.08
N SER A 47 -36.26 -4.82 1.82
CA SER A 47 -36.62 -5.31 0.48
C SER A 47 -38.13 -5.44 0.32
N LYS A 48 -38.87 -4.33 0.43
CA LYS A 48 -40.35 -4.32 0.45
C LYS A 48 -41.02 -5.12 -0.69
N SER A 49 -40.37 -5.26 -1.84
CA SER A 49 -40.84 -6.07 -2.98
C SER A 49 -40.96 -7.58 -2.67
N ARG A 50 -40.24 -8.09 -1.66
CA ARG A 50 -40.24 -9.50 -1.24
C ARG A 50 -41.55 -9.93 -0.57
N ILE A 51 -42.42 -8.98 -0.21
CA ILE A 51 -43.75 -9.30 0.34
C ILE A 51 -44.62 -10.06 -0.67
N VAL A 52 -44.41 -9.85 -1.98
CA VAL A 52 -45.13 -10.58 -3.06
C VAL A 52 -44.66 -12.03 -3.12
N ASP A 53 -43.36 -12.28 -3.02
CA ASP A 53 -42.81 -13.64 -2.95
C ASP A 53 -43.36 -14.40 -1.74
N ALA A 54 -43.42 -13.74 -0.58
CA ALA A 54 -43.99 -14.33 0.63
C ALA A 54 -45.45 -14.76 0.44
N ALA A 55 -46.29 -13.88 -0.12
CA ALA A 55 -47.68 -14.19 -0.35
C ALA A 55 -47.86 -15.36 -1.34
N LEU A 56 -47.02 -15.44 -2.38
CA LEU A 56 -47.04 -16.54 -3.35
C LEU A 56 -46.71 -17.87 -2.69
N ASP A 57 -45.66 -17.90 -1.88
CA ASP A 57 -45.25 -19.11 -1.16
C ASP A 57 -46.35 -19.57 -0.18
N PHE A 58 -46.97 -18.65 0.57
CA PHE A 58 -48.11 -19.00 1.42
C PHE A 58 -49.33 -19.47 0.62
N THR A 59 -49.56 -18.93 -0.57
CA THR A 59 -50.67 -19.34 -1.45
C THR A 59 -50.48 -20.75 -2.00
N LYS A 60 -49.23 -21.11 -2.33
CA LYS A 60 -48.86 -22.49 -2.71
C LYS A 60 -49.04 -23.44 -1.53
N ALA A 61 -48.46 -23.11 -0.38
CA ALA A 61 -48.60 -23.89 0.84
C ALA A 61 -50.07 -24.12 1.21
N ARG A 62 -50.90 -23.08 1.14
CA ARG A 62 -52.36 -23.16 1.37
C ARG A 62 -53.04 -24.18 0.46
N SER A 63 -52.73 -24.13 -0.84
CA SER A 63 -53.34 -25.02 -1.84
C SER A 63 -52.99 -26.48 -1.57
N MET A 64 -51.71 -26.75 -1.26
CA MET A 64 -51.25 -28.08 -0.89
C MET A 64 -51.87 -28.57 0.44
N PHE A 65 -51.96 -27.71 1.45
CA PHE A 65 -52.64 -28.07 2.71
C PHE A 65 -54.13 -28.38 2.51
N ALA A 66 -54.79 -27.71 1.56
CA ALA A 66 -56.18 -27.99 1.22
C ALA A 66 -56.33 -29.38 0.58
N GLU A 67 -55.44 -29.76 -0.34
CA GLU A 67 -55.39 -31.10 -0.94
C GLU A 67 -55.13 -32.19 0.10
N LEU A 68 -54.25 -31.90 1.08
CA LEU A 68 -53.93 -32.77 2.21
C LEU A 68 -54.98 -32.74 3.34
N GLN A 69 -56.08 -31.98 3.17
CA GLN A 69 -57.14 -31.81 4.17
C GLN A 69 -56.66 -31.31 5.55
N ARG A 70 -55.58 -30.51 5.57
CA ARG A 70 -55.04 -29.83 6.76
C ARG A 70 -55.69 -28.46 6.92
N PHE A 71 -56.96 -28.45 7.30
CA PHE A 71 -57.77 -27.23 7.36
C PHE A 71 -57.28 -26.21 8.39
N ASP A 72 -56.66 -26.67 9.47
CA ASP A 72 -55.93 -25.86 10.44
C ASP A 72 -54.83 -25.05 9.74
N ARG A 73 -53.96 -25.71 8.99
CA ARG A 73 -52.87 -25.06 8.25
C ARG A 73 -53.38 -24.13 7.15
N VAL A 74 -54.48 -24.48 6.48
CA VAL A 74 -55.15 -23.59 5.51
C VAL A 74 -55.58 -22.28 6.17
N GLN A 75 -56.13 -22.32 7.38
CA GLN A 75 -56.52 -21.12 8.12
C GLN A 75 -55.30 -20.26 8.50
N GLU A 76 -54.20 -20.89 8.91
CA GLU A 76 -52.96 -20.18 9.20
C GLU A 76 -52.39 -19.49 7.96
N MET A 77 -52.41 -20.17 6.81
CA MET A 77 -51.98 -19.56 5.56
C MET A 77 -52.90 -18.41 5.13
N ASN A 78 -54.20 -18.50 5.39
CA ASN A 78 -55.11 -17.38 5.13
C ASN A 78 -54.73 -16.15 5.94
N ALA A 79 -54.42 -16.30 7.24
CA ALA A 79 -53.92 -15.20 8.07
C ALA A 79 -52.62 -14.61 7.49
N ASN A 80 -51.72 -15.48 7.01
CA ASN A 80 -50.46 -15.04 6.44
C ASN A 80 -50.62 -14.26 5.13
N ILE A 81 -51.46 -14.77 4.24
CA ILE A 81 -51.83 -14.13 2.97
C ILE A 81 -52.54 -12.80 3.23
N PHE A 82 -53.47 -12.76 4.18
CA PHE A 82 -54.19 -11.55 4.58
C PHE A 82 -53.23 -10.45 5.02
N TRP A 83 -52.29 -10.77 5.91
CA TRP A 83 -51.24 -9.85 6.33
C TRP A 83 -50.43 -9.34 5.15
N CYS A 84 -49.93 -10.24 4.30
CA CYS A 84 -49.10 -9.86 3.14
C CYS A 84 -49.86 -8.90 2.22
N LYS A 85 -51.12 -9.21 1.89
CA LYS A 85 -51.95 -8.39 1.00
C LYS A 85 -52.23 -7.00 1.59
N LYS A 86 -52.43 -6.89 2.90
CA LYS A 86 -52.64 -5.60 3.60
C LYS A 86 -51.40 -4.69 3.60
N GLN A 87 -50.21 -5.26 3.39
CA GLN A 87 -48.94 -4.54 3.31
C GLN A 87 -48.51 -4.21 1.87
N MET A 88 -49.22 -4.72 0.86
CA MET A 88 -48.90 -4.50 -0.56
C MET A 88 -49.58 -3.25 -1.11
N ASN A 89 -48.89 -2.56 -2.02
CA ASN A 89 -49.55 -1.60 -2.91
C ASN A 89 -50.07 -2.30 -4.16
N GLU A 90 -51.22 -1.87 -4.66
CA GLU A 90 -51.85 -2.42 -5.88
C GLU A 90 -50.94 -2.26 -7.12
N SER A 91 -50.14 -1.19 -7.15
CA SER A 91 -49.11 -0.94 -8.17
C SER A 91 -48.00 -1.98 -8.17
N ASP A 92 -47.59 -2.46 -7.00
CA ASP A 92 -46.46 -3.38 -6.84
C ASP A 92 -46.86 -4.79 -7.32
N ILE A 93 -48.09 -5.19 -7.02
CA ILE A 93 -48.68 -6.45 -7.51
C ILE A 93 -48.83 -6.39 -9.04
N THR A 94 -49.34 -5.28 -9.56
CA THR A 94 -49.52 -5.09 -11.01
C THR A 94 -48.18 -5.13 -11.75
N ALA A 95 -47.16 -4.48 -11.23
CA ALA A 95 -45.81 -4.50 -11.80
C ALA A 95 -45.18 -5.90 -11.75
N PHE A 96 -45.37 -6.64 -10.65
CA PHE A 96 -44.86 -8.01 -10.51
C PHE A 96 -45.53 -8.98 -11.49
N VAL A 97 -46.85 -8.90 -11.65
CA VAL A 97 -47.61 -9.70 -12.62
C VAL A 97 -47.21 -9.34 -14.06
N ALA A 98 -46.97 -8.06 -14.35
CA ALA A 98 -46.53 -7.60 -15.67
C ALA A 98 -45.15 -8.15 -16.08
N GLN A 99 -44.28 -8.52 -15.13
CA GLN A 99 -43.00 -9.18 -15.44
C GLN A 99 -43.18 -10.62 -15.94
N LYS A 100 -44.35 -11.25 -15.67
CA LYS A 100 -44.65 -12.63 -16.04
C LYS A 100 -46.08 -12.76 -16.64
N PRO A 101 -46.35 -12.13 -17.80
CA PRO A 101 -47.71 -11.96 -18.31
C PRO A 101 -48.41 -13.26 -18.78
N HIS A 102 -47.64 -14.36 -18.93
CA HIS A 102 -48.15 -15.66 -19.35
C HIS A 102 -48.19 -16.71 -18.23
N ASP A 103 -47.82 -16.33 -17.00
CA ASP A 103 -47.81 -17.22 -15.85
C ASP A 103 -49.23 -17.35 -15.26
N ARG A 104 -49.93 -18.43 -15.65
CA ARG A 104 -51.30 -18.70 -15.22
C ARG A 104 -51.39 -19.03 -13.73
N GLU A 105 -50.36 -19.65 -13.17
CA GLU A 105 -50.30 -20.00 -11.74
C GLU A 105 -50.13 -18.75 -10.89
N LEU A 106 -49.27 -17.82 -11.32
CA LEU A 106 -49.12 -16.52 -10.69
C LEU A 106 -50.44 -15.74 -10.68
N LYS A 107 -51.16 -15.72 -11.81
CA LYS A 107 -52.45 -15.02 -11.90
C LYS A 107 -53.49 -15.63 -10.95
N ALA A 108 -53.61 -16.96 -10.94
CA ALA A 108 -54.52 -17.67 -10.03
C ALA A 108 -54.15 -17.46 -8.56
N ALA A 109 -52.86 -17.42 -8.24
CA ALA A 109 -52.39 -17.14 -6.89
C ALA A 109 -52.75 -15.71 -6.44
N VAL A 110 -52.60 -14.70 -7.31
CA VAL A 110 -52.98 -13.31 -7.00
C VAL A 110 -54.50 -13.15 -6.83
N GLU A 111 -55.31 -13.84 -7.64
CA GLU A 111 -56.76 -13.89 -7.48
C GLU A 111 -57.14 -14.52 -6.13
N MET A 112 -56.51 -15.64 -5.76
CA MET A 112 -56.72 -16.30 -4.46
C MET A 112 -56.31 -15.41 -3.27
N MET A 113 -55.20 -14.67 -3.38
CA MET A 113 -54.80 -13.72 -2.34
C MET A 113 -55.85 -12.63 -2.14
N THR A 114 -56.45 -12.17 -3.23
CA THR A 114 -57.50 -11.15 -3.22
C THR A 114 -58.76 -11.71 -2.57
N GLU A 115 -59.17 -12.93 -2.93
CA GLU A 115 -60.30 -13.63 -2.30
C GLU A 115 -60.11 -13.77 -0.78
N VAL A 116 -58.93 -14.20 -0.33
CA VAL A 116 -58.62 -14.35 1.10
C VAL A 116 -58.70 -13.01 1.84
N ALA A 117 -58.19 -11.94 1.22
CA ALA A 117 -58.13 -10.61 1.81
C ALA A 117 -59.50 -9.91 1.89
N GLU A 118 -60.32 -10.08 0.86
CA GLU A 118 -61.62 -9.42 0.72
C GLU A 118 -62.79 -10.22 1.32
N ARG A 119 -62.55 -11.47 1.72
CA ARG A 119 -63.56 -12.32 2.36
C ARG A 119 -64.19 -11.61 3.57
N GLU A 120 -65.48 -11.30 3.47
CA GLU A 120 -66.28 -10.83 4.61
C GLU A 120 -66.56 -11.99 5.57
N VAL A 121 -66.35 -11.73 6.87
CA VAL A 121 -66.58 -12.71 7.94
C VAL A 121 -67.65 -12.15 8.88
N PRO A 122 -68.73 -12.90 9.16
CA PRO A 122 -69.78 -12.46 10.09
C PRO A 122 -69.23 -12.17 11.49
N ILE A 123 -69.78 -11.14 12.14
CA ILE A 123 -69.30 -10.68 13.46
C ILE A 123 -69.45 -11.76 14.55
N GLU A 124 -70.38 -12.70 14.36
CA GLU A 124 -70.64 -13.84 15.23
C GLU A 124 -69.44 -14.82 15.29
N GLU A 125 -68.54 -14.78 14.30
CA GLU A 125 -67.33 -15.63 14.28
C GLU A 125 -66.15 -15.02 15.08
N ALA A 126 -66.28 -13.79 15.59
CA ALA A 126 -65.19 -13.06 16.25
C ALA A 126 -64.57 -13.84 17.44
N ASP A 127 -65.39 -14.47 18.28
CA ASP A 127 -64.92 -15.27 19.42
C ASP A 127 -64.08 -16.47 18.97
N ALA A 128 -64.47 -17.13 17.87
CA ALA A 128 -63.77 -18.29 17.35
C ALA A 128 -62.40 -17.92 16.75
N TYR A 129 -62.33 -16.80 16.02
CA TYR A 129 -61.06 -16.28 15.51
C TYR A 129 -60.12 -15.84 16.63
N PHE A 130 -60.65 -15.14 17.63
CA PHE A 130 -59.87 -14.71 18.80
C PHE A 130 -59.32 -15.91 19.58
N ALA A 131 -60.15 -16.94 19.82
CA ALA A 131 -59.73 -18.15 20.53
C ALA A 131 -58.61 -18.91 19.79
N ARG A 132 -58.67 -18.98 18.45
CA ARG A 132 -57.62 -19.60 17.64
C ARG A 132 -56.31 -18.81 17.68
N ALA A 133 -56.37 -17.48 17.53
CA ALA A 133 -55.18 -16.63 17.63
C ALA A 133 -54.53 -16.75 19.01
N LYS A 134 -55.34 -16.83 20.06
CA LYS A 134 -54.87 -17.07 21.43
C LYS A 134 -54.19 -18.42 21.59
N ALA A 135 -54.84 -19.51 21.19
CA ALA A 135 -54.28 -20.85 21.28
C ALA A 135 -52.95 -20.96 20.53
N PHE A 136 -52.87 -20.40 19.32
CA PHE A 136 -51.63 -20.38 18.55
C PHE A 136 -50.51 -19.62 19.27
N ALA A 137 -50.81 -18.46 19.85
CA ALA A 137 -49.82 -17.66 20.58
C ALA A 137 -49.29 -18.37 21.84
N GLU A 138 -50.15 -19.14 22.52
CA GLU A 138 -49.78 -19.95 23.68
C GLU A 138 -48.91 -21.16 23.28
N GLU A 139 -49.21 -21.78 22.14
CA GLU A 139 -48.46 -22.94 21.61
C GLU A 139 -47.13 -22.55 20.95
N ASN A 140 -47.03 -21.33 20.41
CA ASN A 140 -45.89 -20.88 19.58
C ASN A 140 -45.33 -19.52 20.05
N PRO A 141 -44.88 -19.40 21.30
CA PRO A 141 -44.45 -18.12 21.88
C PRO A 141 -43.20 -17.53 21.20
N ASP A 142 -42.43 -18.35 20.50
CA ASP A 142 -41.22 -17.98 19.75
C ASP A 142 -41.51 -17.54 18.31
N GLN A 143 -42.66 -17.88 17.75
CA GLN A 143 -43.07 -17.50 16.39
C GLN A 143 -43.73 -16.12 16.35
N LEU A 144 -43.06 -15.12 16.92
CA LEU A 144 -43.61 -13.77 17.18
C LEU A 144 -44.25 -13.13 15.94
N LEU A 145 -43.63 -13.25 14.75
CA LEU A 145 -44.20 -12.72 13.51
C LEU A 145 -45.52 -13.43 13.15
N ALA A 146 -45.56 -14.76 13.22
CA ALA A 146 -46.76 -15.53 12.92
C ALA A 146 -47.89 -15.27 13.95
N VAL A 147 -47.53 -15.01 15.21
CA VAL A 147 -48.45 -14.58 16.27
C VAL A 147 -49.02 -13.20 15.96
N THR A 148 -48.17 -12.24 15.57
CA THR A 148 -48.59 -10.90 15.14
C THR A 148 -49.63 -10.97 14.03
N MET A 149 -49.38 -11.77 12.99
CA MET A 149 -50.25 -11.85 11.81
C MET A 149 -51.65 -12.35 12.16
N ARG A 150 -51.76 -13.33 13.07
CA ARG A 150 -53.05 -13.85 13.53
C ARG A 150 -53.83 -12.84 14.36
N TRP A 151 -53.16 -12.13 15.27
CA TRP A 151 -53.81 -11.04 16.02
C TRP A 151 -54.24 -9.88 15.13
N PHE A 152 -53.43 -9.55 14.13
CA PHE A 152 -53.75 -8.52 13.14
C PHE A 152 -54.98 -8.88 12.31
N GLU A 153 -55.10 -10.14 11.87
CA GLU A 153 -56.28 -10.60 11.13
C GLU A 153 -57.55 -10.42 11.96
N VAL A 154 -57.54 -10.80 13.24
CA VAL A 154 -58.67 -10.61 14.17
C VAL A 154 -59.00 -9.11 14.32
N ALA A 155 -57.97 -8.27 14.48
CA ALA A 155 -58.15 -6.83 14.65
C ALA A 155 -58.81 -6.16 13.43
N GLU A 156 -58.36 -6.52 12.23
CA GLU A 156 -58.86 -5.93 10.98
C GLU A 156 -60.23 -6.47 10.58
N ARG A 157 -60.47 -7.79 10.69
CA ARG A 157 -61.73 -8.39 10.25
C ARG A 157 -62.92 -8.01 11.14
N PHE A 158 -62.70 -7.73 12.42
CA PHE A 158 -63.76 -7.43 13.39
C PHE A 158 -63.68 -6.00 13.94
N ALA A 159 -63.15 -5.07 13.13
CA ALA A 159 -62.95 -3.68 13.49
C ALA A 159 -64.22 -3.06 14.13
N GLY A 160 -64.03 -2.32 15.22
CA GLY A 160 -65.13 -1.71 16.00
C GLY A 160 -65.68 -2.57 17.15
N THR A 161 -65.26 -3.83 17.26
CA THR A 161 -65.58 -4.69 18.43
C THR A 161 -64.56 -4.55 19.56
N LYS A 162 -64.94 -4.97 20.77
CA LYS A 162 -64.00 -5.03 21.91
C LYS A 162 -62.85 -6.02 21.66
N LEU A 163 -63.15 -7.17 21.07
CA LEU A 163 -62.16 -8.20 20.74
C LEU A 163 -61.14 -7.70 19.73
N ALA A 164 -61.56 -6.94 18.72
CA ALA A 164 -60.64 -6.34 17.76
C ALA A 164 -59.66 -5.34 18.39
N ILE A 165 -60.13 -4.52 19.35
CA ILE A 165 -59.26 -3.59 20.09
C ILE A 165 -58.21 -4.37 20.91
N GLU A 166 -58.62 -5.46 21.56
CA GLU A 166 -57.71 -6.32 22.31
C GLU A 166 -56.70 -7.02 21.39
N ALA A 167 -57.17 -7.60 20.28
CA ALA A 167 -56.33 -8.23 19.27
C ALA A 167 -55.33 -7.24 18.66
N GLN A 168 -55.74 -6.00 18.40
CA GLN A 168 -54.85 -4.96 17.90
C GLN A 168 -53.69 -4.70 18.88
N LYS A 169 -53.99 -4.65 20.19
CA LYS A 169 -52.96 -4.46 21.21
C LYS A 169 -51.99 -5.65 21.27
N LEU A 170 -52.50 -6.87 21.15
CA LEU A 170 -51.69 -8.10 21.14
C LEU A 170 -50.82 -8.20 19.88
N SER A 171 -51.36 -7.79 18.73
CA SER A 171 -50.63 -7.68 17.47
C SER A 171 -49.46 -6.71 17.59
N LEU A 172 -49.69 -5.49 18.07
CA LEU A 172 -48.63 -4.49 18.24
C LEU A 172 -47.57 -4.93 19.24
N THR A 173 -47.97 -5.61 20.32
CA THR A 173 -47.04 -6.11 21.35
C THR A 173 -46.12 -7.20 20.78
N SER A 174 -46.69 -8.18 20.08
CA SER A 174 -45.90 -9.25 19.43
C SER A 174 -45.02 -8.70 18.30
N GLN A 175 -45.49 -7.69 17.57
CA GLN A 175 -44.73 -7.03 16.51
C GLN A 175 -43.51 -6.28 17.07
N ASP A 176 -43.69 -5.52 18.14
CA ASP A 176 -42.59 -4.83 18.84
C ASP A 176 -41.54 -5.82 19.37
N GLN A 177 -41.99 -6.94 19.95
CA GLN A 177 -41.09 -8.01 20.40
C GLN A 177 -40.32 -8.64 19.23
N TYR A 178 -40.99 -8.93 18.12
CA TYR A 178 -40.35 -9.45 16.92
C TYR A 178 -39.26 -8.50 16.40
N LEU A 179 -39.58 -7.22 16.21
CA LEU A 179 -38.64 -6.21 15.70
C LEU A 179 -37.43 -6.03 16.62
N LYS A 180 -37.62 -6.07 17.94
CA LYS A 180 -36.52 -6.01 18.91
C LYS A 180 -35.61 -7.23 18.81
N THR A 181 -36.18 -8.43 18.70
CA THR A 181 -35.41 -9.67 18.54
C THR A 181 -34.62 -9.68 17.24
N GLU A 182 -35.22 -9.25 16.13
CA GLU A 182 -34.52 -9.18 14.83
C GLU A 182 -33.40 -8.14 14.82
N LYS A 183 -33.64 -6.95 15.38
CA LYS A 183 -32.58 -5.96 15.54
C LYS A 183 -31.41 -6.48 16.39
N ALA A 184 -31.71 -7.13 17.50
CA ALA A 184 -30.67 -7.72 18.35
C ALA A 184 -29.85 -8.80 17.63
N LYS A 185 -30.48 -9.62 16.78
CA LYS A 185 -29.77 -10.60 15.93
C LYS A 185 -28.86 -9.91 14.92
N GLN A 186 -29.33 -8.87 14.24
CA GLN A 186 -28.54 -8.10 13.27
C GLN A 186 -27.33 -7.43 13.94
N ASP A 187 -27.55 -6.76 15.06
CA ASP A 187 -26.49 -6.09 15.83
C ASP A 187 -25.44 -7.11 16.31
N ALA A 188 -25.87 -8.29 16.77
CA ALA A 188 -24.96 -9.37 17.19
C ALA A 188 -24.17 -9.99 16.03
N GLU A 189 -24.77 -10.12 14.84
CA GLU A 189 -24.08 -10.62 13.65
C GLU A 189 -23.05 -9.60 13.12
N LEU A 190 -23.40 -8.31 13.12
CA LEU A 190 -22.48 -7.24 12.77
C LEU A 190 -21.29 -7.22 13.73
N ALA A 191 -21.53 -7.25 15.04
CA ALA A 191 -20.47 -7.30 16.04
C ALA A 191 -19.55 -8.53 15.89
N LYS A 192 -20.10 -9.70 15.53
CA LYS A 192 -19.29 -10.89 15.23
C LYS A 192 -18.43 -10.71 13.97
N LYS A 193 -18.96 -10.07 12.92
CA LYS A 193 -18.19 -9.78 11.70
C LYS A 193 -17.07 -8.79 11.97
N GLU A 194 -17.35 -7.72 12.72
CA GLU A 194 -16.36 -6.72 13.12
C GLU A 194 -15.24 -7.34 13.97
N ALA A 195 -15.60 -8.09 15.02
CA ALA A 195 -14.61 -8.78 15.86
C ALA A 195 -13.79 -9.82 15.09
N GLY A 196 -14.42 -10.54 14.14
CA GLY A 196 -13.73 -11.49 13.27
C GLY A 196 -12.75 -10.83 12.30
N LEU A 197 -13.07 -9.63 11.81
CA LEU A 197 -12.19 -8.83 10.96
C LEU A 197 -11.02 -8.25 11.77
N GLU A 198 -11.29 -7.67 12.93
CA GLU A 198 -10.25 -7.16 13.84
C GLU A 198 -9.26 -8.24 14.24
N ALA A 199 -9.72 -9.44 14.60
CA ALA A 199 -8.85 -10.56 14.95
C ALA A 199 -8.00 -11.04 13.75
N GLN A 200 -8.55 -11.03 12.52
CA GLN A 200 -7.80 -11.36 11.31
C GLN A 200 -6.74 -10.31 10.99
N VAL A 201 -7.06 -9.03 11.13
CA VAL A 201 -6.13 -7.92 10.97
C VAL A 201 -5.02 -8.02 12.02
N GLU A 202 -5.35 -8.24 13.29
CA GLU A 202 -4.38 -8.41 14.37
C GLU A 202 -3.45 -9.61 14.13
N ALA A 203 -4.00 -10.76 13.71
CA ALA A 203 -3.22 -11.94 13.39
C ALA A 203 -2.27 -11.71 12.20
N ARG A 204 -2.74 -11.03 11.15
CA ARG A 204 -1.93 -10.67 9.98
C ARG A 204 -0.83 -9.68 10.35
N VAL A 205 -1.15 -8.65 11.13
CA VAL A 205 -0.18 -7.68 11.67
C VAL A 205 0.86 -8.40 12.52
N LYS A 206 0.46 -9.35 13.36
CA LYS A 206 1.36 -10.15 14.19
C LYS A 206 2.26 -11.09 13.37
N ASP A 207 1.75 -11.70 12.30
CA ASP A 207 2.58 -12.52 11.40
C ASP A 207 3.55 -11.66 10.58
N MET A 208 3.12 -10.50 10.08
CA MET A 208 3.99 -9.54 9.38
C MET A 208 5.07 -8.97 10.30
N ARG A 209 4.70 -8.61 11.54
CA ARG A 209 5.65 -8.26 12.62
C ARG A 209 6.69 -9.35 12.75
N ARG A 210 6.28 -10.62 12.77
CA ARG A 210 7.19 -11.76 12.88
C ARG A 210 8.04 -12.04 11.64
N GLN A 211 7.93 -11.35 10.51
CA GLN A 211 8.76 -11.65 9.32
C GLN A 211 9.98 -10.72 9.25
N THR A 212 10.97 -10.98 10.11
CA THR A 212 12.30 -10.35 10.02
C THR A 212 13.32 -11.32 9.43
N LEU A 213 14.49 -10.81 9.03
CA LEU A 213 15.65 -11.63 8.64
C LEU A 213 16.02 -12.72 9.66
N PHE A 214 15.64 -12.55 10.93
CA PHE A 214 16.02 -13.44 12.03
C PHE A 214 14.94 -14.46 12.41
N SER A 215 13.69 -14.14 12.10
CA SER A 215 12.51 -14.87 12.56
C SER A 215 12.30 -16.26 11.97
N ARG A 216 12.87 -16.53 10.80
CA ARG A 216 12.77 -17.80 10.07
C ARG A 216 14.18 -18.31 9.75
N PRO A 217 14.91 -18.84 10.73
CA PRO A 217 16.24 -19.35 10.50
C PRO A 217 16.17 -20.53 9.51
N PRO A 218 17.11 -20.64 8.56
CA PRO A 218 17.21 -21.81 7.70
C PRO A 218 17.44 -23.07 8.55
N SER A 219 16.73 -24.16 8.23
CA SER A 219 16.99 -25.47 8.80
C SER A 219 17.87 -26.30 7.84
N ALA A 220 18.77 -27.09 8.40
CA ALA A 220 19.62 -28.01 7.64
C ALA A 220 18.75 -28.99 6.83
N GLY A 221 18.89 -28.97 5.50
CA GLY A 221 18.19 -29.89 4.60
C GLY A 221 18.86 -31.28 4.54
N PRO A 222 18.22 -32.27 3.90
CA PRO A 222 18.87 -33.54 3.60
C PRO A 222 20.09 -33.30 2.68
N GLY A 223 21.27 -33.79 3.08
CA GLY A 223 22.52 -33.62 2.33
C GLY A 223 23.51 -32.57 2.87
N VAL A 224 23.31 -32.06 4.09
CA VAL A 224 24.31 -31.22 4.76
C VAL A 224 25.62 -31.98 5.02
N VAL A 225 26.74 -31.27 4.89
CA VAL A 225 28.09 -31.79 5.16
C VAL A 225 28.58 -31.34 6.54
N ALA A 226 29.50 -32.09 7.14
CA ALA A 226 30.18 -31.68 8.36
C ALA A 226 31.11 -30.47 8.08
N MET A 227 31.33 -29.64 9.09
CA MET A 227 32.29 -28.54 9.01
C MET A 227 33.70 -29.06 8.66
N PRO A 228 34.39 -28.50 7.66
CA PRO A 228 35.80 -28.81 7.39
C PRO A 228 36.67 -28.53 8.61
N SER A 229 37.79 -29.23 8.75
CA SER A 229 38.71 -29.00 9.87
C SER A 229 39.38 -27.62 9.78
N ASP A 230 39.77 -27.05 10.94
CA ASP A 230 40.47 -25.75 10.99
C ASP A 230 41.73 -25.71 10.11
N ALA A 231 42.44 -26.84 9.98
CA ALA A 231 43.62 -26.94 9.12
C ALA A 231 43.28 -26.83 7.63
N GLU A 232 42.21 -27.50 7.18
CA GLU A 232 41.71 -27.44 5.81
C GLU A 232 41.17 -26.05 5.47
N ILE A 233 40.39 -25.47 6.38
CA ILE A 233 39.88 -24.09 6.26
C ILE A 233 41.04 -23.12 6.10
N LYS A 234 42.06 -23.20 6.96
CA LYS A 234 43.21 -22.27 6.93
C LYS A 234 44.02 -22.39 5.63
N ARG A 235 44.22 -23.61 5.13
CA ARG A 235 44.90 -23.86 3.86
C ARG A 235 44.12 -23.24 2.70
N ARG A 236 42.83 -23.59 2.54
CA ARG A 236 42.01 -23.07 1.43
C ARG A 236 41.74 -21.57 1.53
N ALA A 237 41.61 -21.02 2.75
CA ALA A 237 41.48 -19.58 2.92
C ALA A 237 42.70 -18.81 2.37
N THR A 238 43.90 -19.37 2.43
CA THR A 238 45.10 -18.72 1.87
C THR A 238 45.05 -18.66 0.35
N GLU A 239 44.58 -19.72 -0.29
CA GLU A 239 44.41 -19.80 -1.74
C GLU A 239 43.28 -18.89 -2.22
N VAL A 240 42.14 -18.88 -1.53
CA VAL A 240 41.02 -17.97 -1.82
C VAL A 240 41.46 -16.51 -1.66
N LYS A 241 42.17 -16.16 -0.59
CA LYS A 241 42.70 -14.80 -0.42
C LYS A 241 43.68 -14.40 -1.52
N ALA A 242 44.43 -15.34 -2.09
CA ALA A 242 45.28 -15.06 -3.23
C ALA A 242 44.47 -14.67 -4.47
N LEU A 243 43.28 -15.25 -4.68
CA LEU A 243 42.36 -14.90 -5.77
C LEU A 243 41.82 -13.46 -5.66
N PHE A 244 41.76 -12.90 -4.45
CA PHE A 244 41.25 -11.55 -4.18
C PHE A 244 42.36 -10.56 -3.74
N LYS A 245 43.64 -10.94 -3.89
CA LYS A 245 44.79 -10.22 -3.30
C LYS A 245 44.96 -8.82 -3.88
N ASP A 246 44.79 -8.66 -5.19
CA ASP A 246 44.95 -7.37 -5.87
C ASP A 246 43.83 -6.38 -5.48
N ASP A 247 42.71 -6.89 -4.99
CA ASP A 247 41.52 -6.12 -4.62
C ASP A 247 41.44 -5.80 -3.10
N SER A 248 42.35 -6.34 -2.28
CA SER A 248 42.39 -6.11 -0.82
C SER A 248 42.69 -4.66 -0.41
N ARG A 249 43.19 -3.85 -1.35
CA ARG A 249 43.47 -2.40 -1.20
C ARG A 249 42.31 -1.51 -1.66
N ALA A 250 41.21 -2.09 -2.12
CA ALA A 250 40.12 -1.37 -2.73
C ALA A 250 39.26 -0.59 -1.70
N LYS A 251 38.55 0.45 -2.15
CA LYS A 251 37.72 1.30 -1.28
C LYS A 251 36.54 0.49 -0.70
N LYS A 252 35.84 1.03 0.30
CA LYS A 252 34.68 0.35 0.94
C LYS A 252 33.66 -0.21 -0.07
N ARG A 253 33.32 0.58 -1.10
CA ARG A 253 32.41 0.18 -2.19
C ARG A 253 32.91 -1.03 -2.96
N ASP A 254 34.20 -1.07 -3.25
CA ASP A 254 34.81 -2.17 -4.01
C ASP A 254 34.79 -3.47 -3.18
N LYS A 255 34.98 -3.38 -1.86
CA LYS A 255 34.88 -4.54 -0.96
C LYS A 255 33.49 -5.17 -0.91
N ARG A 256 32.42 -4.37 -1.02
CA ARG A 256 31.05 -4.89 -1.13
C ARG A 256 30.89 -5.75 -2.39
N LEU A 257 31.30 -5.22 -3.55
CA LEU A 257 31.19 -5.93 -4.83
C LEU A 257 32.00 -7.24 -4.82
N LEU A 258 33.16 -7.23 -4.18
CA LEU A 258 33.96 -8.44 -3.97
C LEU A 258 33.27 -9.45 -3.04
N ALA A 259 32.63 -8.98 -1.97
CA ALA A 259 31.86 -9.86 -1.08
C ALA A 259 30.73 -10.56 -1.84
N GLU A 260 29.98 -9.82 -2.65
CA GLU A 260 28.90 -10.36 -3.51
C GLU A 260 29.46 -11.36 -4.53
N LYS A 261 30.59 -11.06 -5.17
CA LYS A 261 31.27 -11.97 -6.12
C LYS A 261 31.74 -13.26 -5.44
N ALA A 262 32.42 -13.16 -4.29
CA ALA A 262 32.88 -14.32 -3.53
C ALA A 262 31.71 -15.18 -3.04
N PHE A 263 30.60 -14.54 -2.64
CA PHE A 263 29.37 -15.24 -2.26
C PHE A 263 28.76 -16.01 -3.42
N ALA A 264 28.66 -15.40 -4.60
CA ALA A 264 28.19 -16.08 -5.81
C ALA A 264 29.06 -17.30 -6.15
N MET A 265 30.39 -17.14 -6.13
CA MET A 265 31.33 -18.26 -6.34
C MET A 265 31.13 -19.39 -5.32
N ALA A 266 30.87 -19.06 -4.05
CA ALA A 266 30.60 -20.05 -3.01
C ALA A 266 29.29 -20.82 -3.28
N LYS A 267 28.26 -20.15 -3.81
CA LYS A 267 26.98 -20.79 -4.16
C LYS A 267 27.11 -21.72 -5.38
N ASP A 268 27.98 -21.37 -6.33
CA ASP A 268 28.24 -22.19 -7.52
C ASP A 268 29.18 -23.38 -7.24
N THR A 269 30.03 -23.27 -6.21
CA THR A 269 30.93 -24.36 -5.79
C THR A 269 30.15 -25.42 -5.00
N ARG A 270 29.75 -26.51 -5.66
CA ARG A 270 28.97 -27.59 -5.02
C ARG A 270 29.81 -28.82 -4.65
N ASP A 271 30.84 -29.11 -5.44
CA ASP A 271 31.58 -30.38 -5.38
C ASP A 271 32.82 -30.34 -4.46
N ASP A 272 33.21 -29.16 -3.96
CA ASP A 272 34.31 -28.99 -3.02
C ASP A 272 33.82 -28.25 -1.75
N PRO A 273 33.37 -29.00 -0.71
CA PRO A 273 32.90 -28.43 0.55
C PRO A 273 33.92 -27.54 1.27
N VAL A 274 35.22 -27.78 1.09
CA VAL A 274 36.26 -27.00 1.78
C VAL A 274 36.47 -25.67 1.07
N LEU A 275 36.58 -25.69 -0.26
CA LEU A 275 36.68 -24.48 -1.07
C LEU A 275 35.42 -23.61 -0.92
N ARG A 276 34.25 -24.23 -0.92
CA ARG A 276 32.97 -23.56 -0.72
C ARG A 276 32.93 -22.80 0.61
N TYR A 277 33.30 -23.44 1.72
CA TYR A 277 33.36 -22.77 3.02
C TYR A 277 34.41 -21.66 3.03
N ALA A 278 35.59 -21.88 2.43
CA ALA A 278 36.62 -20.85 2.34
C ALA A 278 36.17 -19.61 1.55
N LEU A 279 35.38 -19.79 0.48
CA LEU A 279 34.77 -18.69 -0.28
C LEU A 279 33.72 -17.95 0.56
N PHE A 280 32.85 -18.65 1.29
CA PHE A 280 31.92 -18.03 2.23
C PHE A 280 32.64 -17.23 3.32
N ALA A 281 33.72 -17.77 3.88
CA ALA A 281 34.51 -17.10 4.91
C ALA A 281 35.17 -15.81 4.41
N GLU A 282 35.71 -15.81 3.18
CA GLU A 282 36.25 -14.61 2.56
C GLU A 282 35.13 -13.60 2.26
N ALA A 283 34.00 -14.05 1.73
CA ALA A 283 32.84 -13.22 1.45
C ALA A 283 32.32 -12.52 2.73
N MET A 284 32.18 -13.24 3.84
CA MET A 284 31.79 -12.68 5.14
C MET A 284 32.84 -11.71 5.70
N SER A 285 34.13 -11.99 5.49
CA SER A 285 35.21 -11.09 5.90
C SER A 285 35.16 -9.77 5.12
N LEU A 286 34.91 -9.83 3.81
CA LEU A 286 34.75 -8.65 2.95
C LEU A 286 33.49 -7.86 3.30
N ALA A 287 32.36 -8.55 3.52
CA ALA A 287 31.09 -7.93 3.94
C ALA A 287 31.22 -7.21 5.30
N SER A 288 31.90 -7.84 6.27
CA SER A 288 32.23 -7.20 7.55
C SER A 288 33.10 -5.96 7.34
N ALA A 289 34.15 -6.04 6.52
CA ALA A 289 35.02 -4.91 6.22
C ALA A 289 34.33 -3.77 5.43
N SER A 290 33.21 -4.05 4.77
CA SER A 290 32.37 -3.05 4.09
C SER A 290 31.12 -2.63 4.88
N TYR A 291 30.96 -3.09 6.13
CA TYR A 291 29.78 -2.86 6.98
C TYR A 291 28.45 -3.33 6.38
N GLU A 292 28.47 -4.36 5.54
CA GLU A 292 27.29 -4.96 4.90
C GLU A 292 26.70 -6.06 5.79
N VAL A 293 26.07 -5.65 6.89
CA VAL A 293 25.62 -6.57 7.94
C VAL A 293 24.47 -7.46 7.50
N ALA A 294 23.53 -6.95 6.69
CA ALA A 294 22.44 -7.77 6.15
C ALA A 294 22.98 -8.90 5.26
N LEU A 295 23.90 -8.56 4.36
CA LEU A 295 24.54 -9.53 3.46
C LEU A 295 25.33 -10.59 4.25
N LEU A 296 26.05 -10.19 5.30
CA LEU A 296 26.75 -11.10 6.21
C LEU A 296 25.77 -12.10 6.86
N VAL A 297 24.62 -11.64 7.35
CA VAL A 297 23.61 -12.53 7.94
C VAL A 297 23.05 -13.49 6.88
N SER A 298 22.78 -13.03 5.65
CA SER A 298 22.37 -13.91 4.55
C SER A 298 23.42 -14.97 4.21
N MET A 299 24.72 -14.63 4.31
CA MET A 299 25.81 -15.60 4.11
C MET A 299 25.86 -16.63 5.25
N VAL A 300 25.69 -16.20 6.50
CA VAL A 300 25.60 -17.08 7.68
C VAL A 300 24.44 -18.06 7.53
N ASP A 301 23.30 -17.57 7.04
CA ASP A 301 22.11 -18.38 6.77
C ASP A 301 22.34 -19.37 5.63
N GLU A 302 22.96 -18.94 4.54
CA GLU A 302 23.32 -19.83 3.44
C GLU A 302 24.29 -20.93 3.91
N VAL A 303 25.29 -20.62 4.74
CA VAL A 303 26.19 -21.65 5.31
C VAL A 303 25.39 -22.66 6.15
N ALA A 304 24.43 -22.22 6.96
CA ALA A 304 23.60 -23.12 7.76
C ALA A 304 22.76 -24.11 6.92
N LEU A 305 22.44 -23.77 5.67
CA LEU A 305 21.74 -24.68 4.76
C LEU A 305 22.61 -25.85 4.27
N HIS A 306 23.94 -25.67 4.26
CA HIS A 306 24.88 -26.64 3.67
C HIS A 306 25.79 -27.31 4.71
N TYR A 307 26.04 -26.68 5.86
CA TYR A 307 26.90 -27.18 6.92
C TYR A 307 26.11 -27.30 8.23
N GLY A 308 25.76 -28.53 8.61
CA GLY A 308 24.87 -28.78 9.77
C GLY A 308 25.62 -29.13 11.05
N GLU A 309 26.55 -30.09 10.97
CA GLU A 309 27.28 -30.57 12.14
C GLU A 309 28.48 -29.66 12.46
N GLY A 310 28.53 -29.12 13.68
CA GLY A 310 29.60 -28.24 14.17
C GLY A 310 29.45 -26.76 13.79
N TYR A 311 28.45 -26.40 12.97
CA TYR A 311 28.19 -25.00 12.61
C TYR A 311 27.26 -24.30 13.61
N SER A 312 27.55 -23.03 13.91
CA SER A 312 26.69 -22.17 14.73
C SER A 312 26.51 -20.84 14.04
N ARG A 313 25.26 -20.48 13.67
CA ARG A 313 24.93 -19.17 13.07
C ARG A 313 25.42 -18.02 13.93
N LEU A 314 25.10 -18.07 15.23
CA LEU A 314 25.53 -17.06 16.19
C LEU A 314 27.05 -17.02 16.35
N GLY A 315 27.69 -18.20 16.41
CA GLY A 315 29.15 -18.30 16.52
C GLY A 315 29.87 -17.71 15.31
N GLU A 316 29.42 -18.05 14.10
CA GLU A 316 30.01 -17.55 12.85
C GLU A 316 29.74 -16.05 12.68
N ALA A 317 28.52 -15.58 12.92
CA ALA A 317 28.21 -14.15 12.88
C ALA A 317 29.09 -13.36 13.87
N LYS A 318 29.26 -13.85 15.10
CA LYS A 318 30.08 -13.21 16.14
C LYS A 318 31.53 -13.01 15.71
N LYS A 319 32.14 -13.97 15.00
CA LYS A 319 33.52 -13.91 14.49
C LYS A 319 33.77 -12.73 13.54
N TYR A 320 32.76 -12.31 12.78
CA TYR A 320 32.88 -11.22 11.82
C TYR A 320 32.29 -9.91 12.36
N LEU A 321 31.20 -9.96 13.14
CA LEU A 321 30.58 -8.78 13.72
C LEU A 321 31.41 -8.17 14.85
N SER A 322 32.20 -8.96 15.58
CA SER A 322 33.12 -8.42 16.60
C SER A 322 34.24 -7.54 16.03
N ARG A 323 34.49 -7.59 14.72
CA ARG A 323 35.48 -6.74 14.04
C ARG A 323 34.95 -5.33 13.77
N ILE A 324 33.64 -5.15 13.95
CA ILE A 324 32.91 -3.92 13.69
C ILE A 324 32.04 -3.57 14.90
N ASP A 325 32.50 -3.90 16.10
CA ASP A 325 31.81 -3.66 17.38
C ASP A 325 31.46 -2.19 17.64
N GLY A 326 32.22 -1.26 17.04
CA GLY A 326 31.86 0.16 16.99
C GLY A 326 30.63 0.51 16.14
N GLN A 327 30.12 -0.42 15.31
CA GLN A 327 28.86 -0.25 14.58
C GLN A 327 27.69 -0.62 15.47
N GLU A 328 26.78 0.34 15.65
CA GLU A 328 25.64 0.21 16.56
C GLU A 328 24.81 -1.07 16.32
N VAL A 329 24.65 -1.48 15.05
CA VAL A 329 23.86 -2.63 14.63
C VAL A 329 24.48 -3.99 14.99
N ALA A 330 25.80 -4.08 15.16
CA ALA A 330 26.49 -5.37 15.32
C ALA A 330 26.00 -6.14 16.55
N GLY A 331 25.85 -5.46 17.68
CA GLY A 331 25.31 -6.06 18.90
C GLY A 331 23.83 -6.43 18.78
N ALA A 332 23.04 -5.61 18.08
CA ALA A 332 21.61 -5.88 17.86
C ALA A 332 21.41 -7.15 17.01
N VAL A 333 22.19 -7.31 15.94
CA VAL A 333 22.15 -8.53 15.10
C VAL A 333 22.54 -9.77 15.88
N LEU A 334 23.56 -9.69 16.75
CA LEU A 334 23.93 -10.84 17.60
C LEU A 334 22.83 -11.21 18.59
N ALA A 335 22.16 -10.21 19.17
CA ALA A 335 21.00 -10.44 20.02
C ALA A 335 19.84 -11.08 19.24
N LEU A 336 19.53 -10.59 18.04
CA LEU A 336 18.45 -11.14 17.21
C LEU A 336 18.74 -12.54 16.64
N LEU A 337 20.00 -12.88 16.42
CA LEU A 337 20.39 -14.25 16.06
C LEU A 337 20.21 -15.23 17.23
N ALA A 338 20.23 -14.76 18.47
CA ALA A 338 19.97 -15.55 19.67
C ALA A 338 18.47 -15.57 20.05
N ASP A 339 17.83 -14.41 20.01
CA ASP A 339 16.40 -14.21 20.26
C ASP A 339 15.80 -13.27 19.19
N PRO A 340 15.18 -13.83 18.13
CA PRO A 340 14.62 -13.04 17.03
C PRO A 340 13.49 -12.07 17.42
N VAL A 341 12.88 -12.25 18.60
CA VAL A 341 11.76 -11.43 19.08
C VAL A 341 12.15 -10.47 20.20
N ASP A 342 13.45 -10.31 20.49
CA ASP A 342 13.95 -9.34 21.46
C ASP A 342 13.54 -7.91 21.04
N PRO A 343 12.72 -7.20 21.83
CA PRO A 343 12.18 -5.89 21.41
C PRO A 343 13.26 -4.80 21.30
N ALA A 344 14.23 -4.78 22.20
CA ALA A 344 15.27 -3.74 22.22
C ALA A 344 16.23 -3.90 21.03
N ALA A 345 16.58 -5.15 20.69
CA ALA A 345 17.41 -5.47 19.54
C ALA A 345 16.68 -5.18 18.22
N ASN A 346 15.39 -5.49 18.13
CA ASN A 346 14.54 -5.16 16.98
C ASN A 346 14.45 -3.63 16.77
N ALA A 347 14.23 -2.84 17.82
CA ALA A 347 14.21 -1.39 17.73
C ALA A 347 15.54 -0.82 17.23
N LYS A 348 16.66 -1.30 17.79
CA LYS A 348 18.00 -0.85 17.42
C LYS A 348 18.38 -1.21 16.00
N ALA A 349 18.10 -2.45 15.58
CA ALA A 349 18.40 -2.92 14.24
C ALA A 349 17.50 -2.26 13.18
N GLY A 350 16.20 -2.11 13.48
CA GLY A 350 15.24 -1.41 12.63
C GLY A 350 15.63 0.06 12.40
N LYS A 351 16.06 0.78 13.46
CA LYS A 351 16.59 2.15 13.34
C LYS A 351 17.79 2.20 12.40
N TYR A 352 18.76 1.30 12.59
CA TYR A 352 19.92 1.25 11.71
C TYR A 352 19.53 1.01 10.24
N TRP A 353 18.72 0.01 9.96
CA TRP A 353 18.41 -0.34 8.58
C TRP A 353 17.56 0.73 7.88
N CYS A 354 16.53 1.28 8.53
CA CYS A 354 15.75 2.37 7.93
C CYS A 354 16.55 3.68 7.85
N LEU A 355 17.25 4.05 8.93
CA LEU A 355 17.69 5.44 9.17
C LEU A 355 19.21 5.64 9.08
N VAL A 356 19.97 4.60 8.73
CA VAL A 356 21.40 4.68 8.40
C VAL A 356 21.67 4.00 7.06
N ALA A 357 21.20 2.76 6.89
CA ALA A 357 21.44 1.99 5.68
C ALA A 357 20.44 2.31 4.54
N ASN A 358 19.39 3.09 4.82
CA ASN A 358 18.30 3.41 3.89
C ASN A 358 17.61 2.15 3.28
N GLN A 359 17.56 1.06 4.04
CA GLN A 359 16.98 -0.24 3.69
C GLN A 359 15.65 -0.44 4.44
N TRP A 360 14.62 0.26 4.00
CA TRP A 360 13.30 0.29 4.64
C TRP A 360 12.64 -1.08 4.72
N ASP A 361 12.73 -1.89 3.67
CA ASP A 361 12.12 -3.23 3.64
C ASP A 361 12.66 -4.16 4.72
N LEU A 362 13.94 -4.01 5.09
CA LEU A 362 14.55 -4.76 6.18
C LEU A 362 14.22 -4.16 7.56
N GLY A 363 14.24 -2.83 7.66
CA GLY A 363 14.11 -2.15 8.94
C GLY A 363 12.67 -2.02 9.46
N LEU A 364 11.67 -1.85 8.59
CA LEU A 364 10.27 -1.64 8.99
C LEU A 364 9.70 -2.82 9.80
N PRO A 365 9.84 -4.10 9.38
CA PRO A 365 9.38 -5.23 10.20
C PRO A 365 10.02 -5.26 11.59
N MET A 366 11.29 -4.84 11.69
CA MET A 366 12.02 -4.81 12.96
C MET A 366 11.58 -3.65 13.83
N LEU A 367 11.34 -2.46 13.27
CA LEU A 367 10.72 -1.36 14.01
C LEU A 367 9.33 -1.75 14.54
N ALA A 368 8.55 -2.52 13.77
CA ALA A 368 7.23 -3.01 14.18
C ALA A 368 7.29 -4.07 15.31
N ASN A 369 8.45 -4.69 15.54
CA ASN A 369 8.73 -5.57 16.69
C ASN A 369 9.47 -4.86 17.83
N GLY A 370 9.83 -3.59 17.65
CA GLY A 370 10.67 -2.86 18.59
C GLY A 370 9.93 -2.42 19.86
N ASP A 371 10.68 -1.90 20.83
CA ASP A 371 10.16 -1.28 22.05
C ASP A 371 10.04 0.26 21.97
N ASP A 372 10.33 0.86 20.81
CA ASP A 372 10.10 2.28 20.56
C ASP A 372 8.65 2.49 20.07
N ASP A 373 7.74 2.79 21.01
CA ASP A 373 6.30 2.94 20.74
C ASP A 373 5.96 3.84 19.55
N LYS A 374 6.75 4.90 19.32
CA LYS A 374 6.50 5.83 18.21
C LYS A 374 6.87 5.19 16.89
N LEU A 375 8.08 4.64 16.78
CA LEU A 375 8.53 3.99 15.56
C LEU A 375 7.77 2.70 15.27
N LEU A 376 7.38 1.94 16.30
CA LEU A 376 6.53 0.78 16.16
C LEU A 376 5.20 1.15 15.49
N LYS A 377 4.54 2.21 15.95
CA LYS A 377 3.27 2.65 15.36
C LYS A 377 3.44 3.07 13.90
N ILE A 378 4.44 3.90 13.62
CA ILE A 378 4.73 4.37 12.25
C ILE A 378 5.06 3.20 11.32
N ALA A 379 5.88 2.26 11.78
CA ALA A 379 6.25 1.08 11.00
C ALA A 379 5.04 0.20 10.68
N ASN A 380 4.12 -0.01 11.64
CA ASN A 380 2.89 -0.76 11.37
C ASN A 380 2.00 -0.06 10.35
N MET A 381 1.80 1.26 10.47
CA MET A 381 1.05 2.04 9.47
C MET A 381 1.65 1.91 8.07
N GLU A 382 2.98 1.89 7.97
CA GLU A 382 3.66 1.80 6.69
C GLU A 382 3.63 0.40 6.08
N ILE A 383 3.77 -0.65 6.90
CA ILE A 383 3.72 -2.06 6.45
C ILE A 383 2.35 -2.38 5.83
N GLU A 384 1.27 -1.77 6.34
CA GLU A 384 -0.07 -1.89 5.75
C GLU A 384 -0.15 -1.37 4.30
N SER A 385 0.86 -0.63 3.85
CA SER A 385 1.00 -0.13 2.48
C SER A 385 -0.19 0.75 2.03
N PRO A 386 -0.46 1.86 2.73
CA PRO A 386 -1.61 2.71 2.45
C PRO A 386 -1.56 3.33 1.04
N ASP A 387 -2.67 3.24 0.31
CA ASP A 387 -2.83 3.75 -1.05
C ASP A 387 -3.63 5.07 -1.10
N GLY A 388 -4.50 5.32 -0.11
CA GLY A 388 -5.27 6.55 -0.01
C GLY A 388 -4.43 7.80 0.28
N ALA A 389 -4.68 8.89 -0.45
CA ALA A 389 -3.93 10.15 -0.32
C ALA A 389 -3.91 10.70 1.12
N ALA A 390 -5.03 10.60 1.85
CA ALA A 390 -5.10 11.03 3.24
C ALA A 390 -4.23 10.17 4.19
N GLN A 391 -4.24 8.85 4.01
CA GLN A 391 -3.42 7.92 4.80
C GLN A 391 -1.93 8.11 4.51
N GLN A 392 -1.56 8.31 3.24
CA GLN A 392 -0.19 8.63 2.85
C GLN A 392 0.27 9.97 3.44
N ALA A 393 -0.59 11.00 3.43
CA ALA A 393 -0.28 12.28 4.08
C ALA A 393 -0.08 12.13 5.60
N GLU A 394 -0.91 11.32 6.27
CA GLU A 394 -0.78 11.03 7.71
C GLU A 394 0.52 10.26 8.02
N LEU A 395 0.90 9.31 7.17
CA LEU A 395 2.17 8.61 7.30
C LEU A 395 3.37 9.54 7.09
N GLY A 396 3.28 10.45 6.12
CA GLY A 396 4.24 11.54 5.93
C GLY A 396 4.34 12.46 7.15
N ASP A 397 3.19 12.85 7.72
CA ASP A 397 3.12 13.67 8.93
C ASP A 397 3.75 12.97 10.14
N SER A 398 3.58 11.66 10.24
CA SER A 398 4.14 10.85 11.32
C SER A 398 5.67 10.80 11.24
N TRP A 399 6.23 10.54 10.06
CA TRP A 399 7.68 10.60 9.82
C TRP A 399 8.25 12.01 10.01
N TYR A 400 7.55 13.03 9.52
CA TYR A 400 7.95 14.43 9.71
C TYR A 400 7.98 14.80 11.20
N GLY A 401 6.95 14.40 11.95
CA GLY A 401 6.82 14.71 13.38
C GLY A 401 7.96 14.12 14.21
N ILE A 402 8.29 12.84 14.00
CA ILE A 402 9.40 12.20 14.70
C ILE A 402 10.76 12.75 14.23
N ALA A 403 10.91 13.08 12.95
CA ALA A 403 12.13 13.69 12.41
C ALA A 403 12.46 15.00 13.14
N LYS A 404 11.47 15.87 13.40
CA LYS A 404 11.70 17.16 14.08
C LYS A 404 12.36 17.01 15.46
N THR A 405 12.00 15.98 16.21
CA THR A 405 12.51 15.70 17.56
C THR A 405 13.76 14.83 17.58
N THR A 406 14.19 14.29 16.44
CA THR A 406 15.31 13.36 16.33
C THR A 406 16.61 14.11 16.01
N SER A 407 17.75 13.63 16.52
CA SER A 407 19.07 14.16 16.17
C SER A 407 19.61 13.52 14.88
N ARG A 408 20.60 14.16 14.25
CA ARG A 408 21.36 13.52 13.16
C ARG A 408 22.17 12.32 13.72
N PRO A 409 22.41 11.26 12.92
CA PRO A 409 22.10 11.14 11.49
C PRO A 409 20.64 10.73 11.17
N TYR A 410 19.90 10.14 12.13
CA TYR A 410 18.57 9.56 11.89
C TYR A 410 17.53 10.54 11.33
N LYS A 411 17.59 11.81 11.77
CA LYS A 411 16.71 12.89 11.33
C LYS A 411 16.59 13.00 9.81
N ASP A 412 17.70 12.82 9.11
CA ASP A 412 17.80 13.14 7.68
C ASP A 412 16.99 12.14 6.84
N LEU A 413 17.16 10.84 7.06
CA LEU A 413 16.40 9.79 6.36
C LEU A 413 14.93 9.75 6.78
N MET A 414 14.59 10.16 8.01
CA MET A 414 13.18 10.34 8.40
C MET A 414 12.49 11.45 7.59
N PHE A 415 13.18 12.57 7.32
CA PHE A 415 12.65 13.62 6.46
C PHE A 415 12.53 13.19 5.00
N ASP A 416 13.48 12.40 4.48
CA ASP A 416 13.36 11.83 3.14
C ASP A 416 12.17 10.88 3.04
N ARG A 417 11.90 10.06 4.07
CA ARG A 417 10.73 9.19 4.09
C ARG A 417 9.43 9.97 4.18
N ALA A 418 9.38 11.05 4.98
CA ALA A 418 8.26 11.96 4.98
C ALA A 418 8.01 12.57 3.59
N ARG A 419 9.07 13.05 2.92
CA ARG A 419 9.02 13.59 1.55
C ARG A 419 8.48 12.54 0.57
N HIS A 420 8.94 11.29 0.67
CA HIS A 420 8.49 10.19 -0.18
C HIS A 420 6.96 10.04 -0.12
N TRP A 421 6.39 9.97 1.09
CA TRP A 421 4.95 9.81 1.27
C TRP A 421 4.14 11.03 0.81
N TYR A 422 4.63 12.24 1.11
CA TYR A 422 4.00 13.47 0.63
C TYR A 422 3.99 13.58 -0.89
N LYS A 423 5.07 13.18 -1.58
CA LYS A 423 5.12 13.17 -3.05
C LYS A 423 4.09 12.20 -3.64
N ARG A 424 3.87 11.04 -3.00
CA ARG A 424 2.89 10.04 -3.48
C ARG A 424 1.46 10.55 -3.41
N CYS A 425 1.10 11.30 -2.37
CA CYS A 425 -0.26 11.82 -2.24
C CYS A 425 -0.47 13.18 -2.92
N GLN A 426 0.59 13.85 -3.40
CA GLN A 426 0.54 15.26 -3.80
C GLN A 426 -0.46 15.55 -4.92
N ALA A 427 -0.65 14.60 -5.85
CA ALA A 427 -1.57 14.75 -6.97
C ALA A 427 -3.05 14.71 -6.54
N ASP A 428 -3.37 13.90 -5.53
CA ASP A 428 -4.74 13.54 -5.17
C ASP A 428 -5.21 14.20 -3.85
N ILE A 429 -4.29 14.75 -3.06
CA ILE A 429 -4.62 15.45 -1.81
C ILE A 429 -5.30 16.80 -2.10
N THR A 430 -6.38 17.10 -1.39
CA THR A 430 -7.21 18.31 -1.63
C THR A 430 -7.42 19.12 -0.36
N GLY A 431 -7.98 20.34 -0.53
CA GLY A 431 -8.33 21.23 0.58
C GLY A 431 -7.15 21.62 1.48
N ALA A 432 -7.43 21.87 2.75
CA ALA A 432 -6.42 22.31 3.73
C ALA A 432 -5.26 21.31 3.91
N SER A 433 -5.47 20.01 3.64
CA SER A 433 -4.41 19.01 3.67
C SER A 433 -3.39 19.22 2.55
N LYS A 434 -3.80 19.70 1.37
CA LYS A 434 -2.89 20.04 0.28
C LYS A 434 -1.94 21.16 0.69
N ASP A 435 -2.46 22.24 1.28
CA ASP A 435 -1.67 23.38 1.71
C ASP A 435 -0.70 22.98 2.84
N ARG A 436 -1.16 22.15 3.79
CA ARG A 436 -0.31 21.58 4.84
C ARG A 436 0.84 20.77 4.25
N VAL A 437 0.56 19.82 3.36
CA VAL A 437 1.57 18.96 2.72
C VAL A 437 2.58 19.80 1.94
N ALA A 438 2.12 20.79 1.16
CA ALA A 438 2.99 21.71 0.45
C ALA A 438 3.92 22.49 1.40
N GLY A 439 3.38 23.02 2.51
CA GLY A 439 4.18 23.69 3.53
C GLY A 439 5.23 22.77 4.17
N ARG A 440 4.88 21.51 4.45
CA ARG A 440 5.82 20.52 4.99
C ARG A 440 6.91 20.15 3.99
N LEU A 441 6.58 19.99 2.71
CA LEU A 441 7.56 19.76 1.64
C LEU A 441 8.55 20.93 1.53
N ALA A 442 8.07 22.18 1.64
CA ALA A 442 8.94 23.36 1.64
C ALA A 442 9.87 23.39 2.87
N GLU A 443 9.35 23.11 4.07
CA GLU A 443 10.17 23.01 5.28
C GLU A 443 11.23 21.89 5.16
N ILE A 444 10.83 20.71 4.67
CA ILE A 444 11.74 19.59 4.45
C ILE A 444 12.83 20.01 3.46
N PHE A 445 12.47 20.62 2.33
CA PHE A 445 13.43 21.08 1.33
C PHE A 445 14.45 22.07 1.91
N ALA A 446 14.01 23.01 2.75
CA ALA A 446 14.91 23.97 3.42
C ALA A 446 15.91 23.30 4.39
N MET A 447 15.49 22.23 5.06
CA MET A 447 16.34 21.47 6.00
C MET A 447 17.24 20.46 5.30
N ARG A 448 16.72 19.84 4.25
CA ARG A 448 17.31 18.77 3.47
C ARG A 448 16.84 18.92 2.02
N PRO A 449 17.62 19.64 1.18
CA PRO A 449 17.32 19.77 -0.24
C PRO A 449 17.22 18.40 -0.89
N ASP A 450 16.27 18.25 -1.79
CA ASP A 450 16.08 17.00 -2.52
C ASP A 450 17.19 16.86 -3.57
N PRO A 451 18.01 15.80 -3.57
CA PRO A 451 19.07 15.64 -4.56
C PRO A 451 18.53 15.53 -5.99
N ASP A 452 17.31 14.98 -6.14
CA ASP A 452 16.63 14.71 -7.41
C ASP A 452 15.73 15.85 -7.89
N ALA A 453 15.64 16.97 -7.16
CA ALA A 453 14.91 18.14 -7.64
C ALA A 453 15.53 18.68 -8.94
N ASP A 454 14.72 19.32 -9.78
CA ASP A 454 15.25 20.06 -10.92
C ASP A 454 15.81 21.41 -10.47
N TYR A 455 17.11 21.47 -10.21
CA TYR A 455 17.78 22.70 -9.77
C TYR A 455 17.84 23.78 -10.86
N ASN A 456 17.45 23.45 -12.10
CA ASN A 456 17.33 24.41 -13.18
C ASN A 456 15.95 25.08 -13.23
N ASP A 457 15.00 24.63 -12.39
CA ASP A 457 13.62 25.12 -12.38
C ASP A 457 13.08 25.29 -10.94
N LEU A 458 13.91 25.83 -10.05
CA LEU A 458 13.49 26.13 -8.69
C LEU A 458 12.65 27.41 -8.63
N SER A 459 11.68 27.45 -7.71
CA SER A 459 11.02 28.70 -7.33
C SER A 459 11.97 29.62 -6.57
N VAL A 460 11.62 30.91 -6.47
CA VAL A 460 12.39 31.88 -5.68
C VAL A 460 12.47 31.45 -4.21
N GLU A 461 11.35 30.97 -3.66
CA GLU A 461 11.27 30.50 -2.27
C GLU A 461 12.15 29.27 -2.03
N GLN A 462 12.17 28.33 -2.99
CA GLN A 462 13.07 27.18 -2.94
C GLN A 462 14.52 27.63 -3.00
N TRP A 463 14.87 28.52 -3.94
CA TRP A 463 16.22 29.06 -4.04
C TRP A 463 16.63 29.74 -2.74
N ASP A 464 15.79 30.59 -2.15
CA ASP A 464 16.04 31.30 -0.90
C ASP A 464 16.24 30.37 0.29
N ALA A 465 15.48 29.27 0.35
CA ALA A 465 15.60 28.24 1.37
C ALA A 465 16.92 27.44 1.32
N LEU A 466 17.60 27.36 0.16
CA LEU A 466 18.87 26.65 0.03
C LEU A 466 19.96 27.31 0.88
N LYS A 467 20.69 26.48 1.65
CA LYS A 467 21.89 26.90 2.38
C LYS A 467 23.11 26.80 1.46
N GLY A 468 23.79 27.91 1.23
CA GLY A 468 24.99 27.95 0.41
C GLY A 468 25.63 29.34 0.41
N THR A 469 26.86 29.42 -0.08
CA THR A 469 27.55 30.71 -0.24
C THR A 469 26.99 31.41 -1.46
N VAL A 470 26.47 32.63 -1.30
CA VAL A 470 25.99 33.45 -2.41
C VAL A 470 27.17 34.18 -3.05
N VAL A 471 27.33 34.00 -4.35
CA VAL A 471 28.26 34.74 -5.21
C VAL A 471 27.43 35.59 -6.17
N VAL A 472 27.82 36.85 -6.32
CA VAL A 472 27.22 37.75 -7.32
C VAL A 472 28.09 37.71 -8.56
N VAL A 473 27.52 37.26 -9.69
CA VAL A 473 28.20 37.16 -10.97
C VAL A 473 27.82 38.38 -11.80
N GLU A 474 28.81 39.21 -12.12
CA GLU A 474 28.59 40.38 -12.98
C GLU A 474 28.72 39.98 -14.45
N ALA A 475 27.85 40.56 -15.30
CA ALA A 475 27.89 40.36 -16.75
C ALA A 475 29.04 41.17 -17.37
N VAL A 476 30.27 40.72 -17.16
CA VAL A 476 31.48 41.38 -17.67
C VAL A 476 32.24 40.47 -18.62
N ARG A 477 33.09 41.08 -19.46
CA ARG A 477 33.91 40.36 -20.44
C ARG A 477 34.88 39.35 -19.82
N ASN A 478 35.33 39.63 -18.61
CA ASN A 478 36.20 38.75 -17.84
C ASN A 478 35.40 37.75 -17.00
N SER A 479 36.06 36.66 -16.60
CA SER A 479 35.46 35.69 -15.69
C SER A 479 35.41 36.21 -14.25
N ASN A 480 34.33 35.90 -13.54
CA ASN A 480 34.19 36.10 -12.11
C ASN A 480 34.87 34.94 -11.37
N ASP A 481 35.76 35.25 -10.43
CA ASP A 481 36.33 34.26 -9.50
C ASP A 481 35.29 34.00 -8.40
N ALA A 482 34.80 32.76 -8.31
CA ALA A 482 33.83 32.37 -7.28
C ALA A 482 34.45 32.31 -5.87
N ARG A 483 35.78 32.51 -5.76
CA ARG A 483 36.59 32.43 -4.54
C ARG A 483 36.48 31.08 -3.83
N LEU A 484 36.19 30.03 -4.61
CA LEU A 484 36.09 28.66 -4.15
C LEU A 484 37.11 27.80 -4.89
N ALA A 485 38.01 27.16 -4.15
CA ALA A 485 38.95 26.18 -4.67
C ALA A 485 38.56 24.79 -4.17
N LEU A 486 38.29 23.87 -5.09
CA LEU A 486 37.93 22.49 -4.81
C LEU A 486 39.19 21.64 -4.79
N LYS A 487 39.30 20.76 -3.78
CA LYS A 487 40.28 19.67 -3.76
C LYS A 487 39.82 18.54 -4.70
N GLU A 488 40.73 17.62 -4.99
CA GLU A 488 40.39 16.42 -5.76
C GLU A 488 39.22 15.67 -5.09
N GLY A 489 38.21 15.32 -5.88
CA GLY A 489 37.00 14.63 -5.43
C GLY A 489 35.91 15.54 -4.83
N GLN A 490 36.24 16.73 -4.33
CA GLN A 490 35.23 17.64 -3.77
C GLN A 490 34.27 18.12 -4.86
N LYS A 491 32.97 18.13 -4.54
CA LYS A 491 31.91 18.57 -5.44
C LYS A 491 31.23 19.84 -4.92
N VAL A 492 30.80 20.69 -5.85
CA VAL A 492 29.95 21.85 -5.56
C VAL A 492 28.81 21.89 -6.57
N ARG A 493 27.59 22.16 -6.08
CA ARG A 493 26.43 22.49 -6.91
C ARG A 493 26.34 24.00 -7.07
N VAL A 494 26.24 24.45 -8.31
CA VAL A 494 26.11 25.86 -8.69
C VAL A 494 24.66 26.12 -9.08
N VAL A 495 23.94 26.92 -8.28
CA VAL A 495 22.49 27.14 -8.42
C VAL A 495 22.21 28.63 -8.64
N PRO A 496 21.95 29.06 -9.87
CA PRO A 496 21.63 30.45 -10.17
C PRO A 496 20.26 30.84 -9.61
N HIS A 497 20.07 32.12 -9.30
CA HIS A 497 18.76 32.64 -8.93
C HIS A 497 17.80 32.53 -10.14
N PRO A 498 16.57 32.04 -9.94
CA PRO A 498 15.68 31.66 -11.05
C PRO A 498 15.21 32.86 -11.88
N THR A 499 15.13 34.05 -11.28
CA THR A 499 14.58 35.25 -11.91
C THR A 499 15.57 36.42 -11.99
N ASP A 500 16.84 36.22 -11.60
CA ASP A 500 17.84 37.27 -11.78
C ASP A 500 18.17 37.41 -13.27
N GLU A 501 18.32 38.65 -13.71
CA GLU A 501 18.60 39.01 -15.10
C GLU A 501 19.86 39.86 -15.22
N TRP A 502 20.54 39.71 -16.35
CA TRP A 502 21.52 40.66 -16.84
C TRP A 502 21.16 41.11 -18.26
N PHE A 503 21.81 42.16 -18.72
CA PHE A 503 21.47 42.85 -19.96
C PHE A 503 22.62 42.69 -20.96
N GLY A 504 22.29 42.26 -22.17
CA GLY A 504 23.24 42.18 -23.27
C GLY A 504 23.32 43.49 -24.07
N ASP A 505 24.30 43.59 -24.96
CA ASP A 505 24.32 44.66 -25.95
C ASP A 505 23.02 44.67 -26.80
N ARG A 506 22.61 45.86 -27.25
CA ARG A 506 21.43 46.06 -28.13
C ARG A 506 21.53 45.25 -29.43
N TRP A 507 22.74 44.94 -29.92
CA TRP A 507 22.96 44.04 -31.07
C TRP A 507 22.41 42.63 -30.84
N PHE A 508 22.24 42.22 -29.58
CA PHE A 508 21.57 40.96 -29.27
C PHE A 508 20.05 41.06 -29.31
N GLY A 509 19.45 42.26 -29.38
CA GLY A 509 18.00 42.50 -29.39
C GLY A 509 17.39 42.52 -30.79
N ASP A 510 16.11 42.88 -30.90
CA ASP A 510 15.35 42.83 -32.17
C ASP A 510 15.48 44.11 -33.02
N GLY A 511 16.60 44.81 -32.88
CA GLY A 511 16.87 46.08 -33.58
C GLY A 511 16.28 47.34 -32.93
N GLY A 512 15.86 47.25 -31.65
CA GLY A 512 15.45 48.40 -30.84
C GLY A 512 16.61 49.03 -30.04
N ASP A 513 16.34 50.17 -29.39
CA ASP A 513 17.33 50.90 -28.58
C ASP A 513 17.55 50.35 -27.16
N GLU A 514 16.76 49.37 -26.74
CA GLU A 514 16.82 48.76 -25.41
C GLU A 514 17.78 47.56 -25.37
N GLN A 515 18.49 47.41 -24.26
CA GLN A 515 19.31 46.23 -24.01
C GLN A 515 18.40 45.02 -23.71
N PRO A 516 18.50 43.91 -24.44
CA PRO A 516 17.73 42.70 -24.14
C PRO A 516 18.15 42.12 -22.77
N ALA A 517 17.15 41.74 -21.97
CA ALA A 517 17.34 41.05 -20.70
C ALA A 517 17.47 39.54 -20.93
N PHE A 518 18.37 38.90 -20.16
CA PHE A 518 18.58 37.46 -20.18
C PHE A 518 18.66 36.93 -18.76
N THR A 519 18.00 35.81 -18.51
CA THR A 519 18.26 34.98 -17.33
C THR A 519 19.54 34.20 -17.49
N TRP A 520 19.94 33.45 -16.47
CA TRP A 520 21.11 32.56 -16.51
C TRP A 520 21.03 31.50 -17.61
N LYS A 521 19.84 31.15 -18.11
CA LYS A 521 19.67 30.17 -19.21
C LYS A 521 20.11 30.74 -20.57
N GLY A 522 20.16 32.06 -20.70
CA GLY A 522 20.40 32.74 -21.97
C GLY A 522 19.30 32.47 -23.01
N GLU A 523 19.56 32.80 -24.27
CA GLU A 523 18.65 32.55 -25.39
C GLU A 523 19.41 32.00 -26.60
N ASP A 524 18.84 31.00 -27.29
CA ASP A 524 19.43 30.47 -28.52
C ASP A 524 19.07 31.35 -29.72
N ARG A 525 19.77 32.48 -29.85
CA ARG A 525 19.51 33.45 -30.92
C ARG A 525 20.05 33.01 -32.30
N PHE A 526 20.88 31.97 -32.38
CA PHE A 526 21.35 31.43 -33.68
C PHE A 526 20.24 30.72 -34.45
N ALA A 527 19.38 29.99 -33.73
CA ALA A 527 18.16 29.41 -34.29
C ALA A 527 17.20 30.49 -34.83
N ARG A 528 17.18 31.67 -34.19
CA ARG A 528 16.32 32.81 -34.54
C ARG A 528 16.75 33.54 -35.83
N PHE A 529 18.05 33.61 -36.12
CA PHE A 529 18.59 34.22 -37.35
C PHE A 529 18.82 33.23 -38.50
N GLY A 530 18.34 31.98 -38.38
CA GLY A 530 18.38 30.99 -39.46
C GLY A 530 19.76 30.41 -39.76
N PHE A 531 20.73 30.54 -38.84
CA PHE A 531 22.01 29.83 -38.94
C PHE A 531 21.86 28.47 -38.23
N PRO A 532 21.84 27.34 -38.96
CA PRO A 532 21.70 26.03 -38.33
C PRO A 532 22.88 25.77 -37.39
N ARG A 533 22.58 25.35 -36.17
CA ARG A 533 23.56 24.75 -35.27
C ARG A 533 23.93 23.40 -35.87
N GLU A 534 25.06 23.28 -36.56
CA GLU A 534 25.55 21.95 -36.93
C GLU A 534 25.72 21.16 -35.61
N PRO A 535 25.09 19.98 -35.46
CA PRO A 535 25.36 19.15 -34.30
C PRO A 535 26.86 18.87 -34.29
N ALA A 536 27.48 18.84 -33.10
CA ALA A 536 28.83 18.31 -32.97
C ALA A 536 28.80 16.89 -33.56
N GLY A 537 29.31 16.75 -34.79
CA GLY A 537 29.24 15.49 -35.50
C GLY A 537 30.08 14.46 -34.76
N ASP A 538 29.50 13.29 -34.51
CA ASP A 538 30.20 12.05 -34.10
C ASP A 538 31.11 11.52 -35.22
N GLY A 539 31.86 12.39 -35.90
CA GLY A 539 32.41 12.12 -37.22
C GLY A 539 33.62 12.96 -37.61
N GLU A 540 34.39 13.53 -36.68
CA GLU A 540 35.80 13.79 -36.99
C GLU A 540 36.58 12.50 -36.76
N LYS A 541 36.88 11.79 -37.86
CA LYS A 541 37.96 10.80 -37.87
C LYS A 541 39.19 11.44 -37.23
N GLU A 542 39.63 10.89 -36.10
CA GLU A 542 40.95 11.15 -35.54
C GLU A 542 41.97 10.98 -36.67
N LYS A 543 42.49 12.10 -37.19
CA LYS A 543 43.74 12.04 -37.94
C LYS A 543 44.82 11.76 -36.90
N GLU A 544 45.44 10.60 -37.08
CA GLU A 544 46.60 10.10 -36.33
C GLU A 544 47.53 11.25 -35.91
N ALA A 545 47.65 11.43 -34.60
CA ALA A 545 48.36 12.56 -34.00
C ALA A 545 49.88 12.44 -34.24
N ASP A 546 50.49 13.52 -34.75
CA ASP A 546 51.95 13.68 -34.79
C ASP A 546 52.50 13.72 -33.35
N PRO A 547 53.32 12.74 -32.91
CA PRO A 547 53.74 12.60 -31.52
C PRO A 547 54.71 13.71 -31.05
N LYS A 548 55.09 14.64 -31.94
CA LYS A 548 55.97 15.78 -31.62
C LYS A 548 55.25 17.12 -31.51
N LYS A 549 53.93 17.19 -31.71
CA LYS A 549 53.13 18.41 -31.53
C LYS A 549 52.12 18.26 -30.39
N PRO A 550 52.05 19.20 -29.43
CA PRO A 550 50.97 19.18 -28.45
C PRO A 550 49.63 19.28 -29.18
N ALA A 551 48.65 18.47 -28.77
CA ALA A 551 47.30 18.49 -29.33
C ALA A 551 46.80 19.95 -29.42
N PRO A 552 46.17 20.37 -30.52
CA PRO A 552 45.57 21.70 -30.56
C PRO A 552 44.56 21.76 -29.41
N ARG A 553 44.75 22.71 -28.48
CA ARG A 553 43.80 22.95 -27.38
C ARG A 553 42.43 23.11 -28.04
N GLY A 554 41.52 22.15 -27.85
CA GLY A 554 40.14 22.26 -28.31
C GLY A 554 39.52 23.51 -27.70
N ARG A 555 39.60 24.64 -28.40
CA ARG A 555 38.94 25.87 -28.01
C ARG A 555 37.47 25.66 -28.32
N GLN A 556 36.74 25.20 -27.31
CA GLN A 556 35.28 25.31 -27.25
C GLN A 556 34.93 26.74 -27.67
N ARG A 557 34.19 26.90 -28.78
CA ARG A 557 33.98 28.20 -29.42
C ARG A 557 32.92 28.95 -28.60
N ALA A 558 32.93 30.28 -28.65
CA ALA A 558 31.96 31.10 -27.91
C ALA A 558 30.48 30.76 -28.25
N TRP A 559 30.24 30.05 -29.35
CA TRP A 559 28.96 29.65 -29.93
C TRP A 559 28.36 28.35 -29.37
N ASP A 560 29.07 27.66 -28.46
CA ASP A 560 28.63 26.35 -27.93
C ASP A 560 27.54 26.47 -26.83
N PHE A 561 27.21 27.70 -26.40
CA PHE A 561 26.19 27.99 -25.38
C PHE A 561 25.18 29.00 -25.89
N PRO A 562 23.95 29.07 -25.33
CA PRO A 562 23.01 30.15 -25.62
C PRO A 562 23.65 31.52 -25.35
N THR A 563 23.28 32.53 -26.13
CA THR A 563 23.79 33.89 -25.97
C THR A 563 23.43 34.39 -24.57
N MET A 564 24.41 35.00 -23.90
CA MET A 564 24.28 35.51 -22.52
C MET A 564 23.89 34.45 -21.47
N ALA A 565 24.09 33.16 -21.73
CA ALA A 565 23.92 32.12 -20.71
C ALA A 565 25.04 32.18 -19.65
N LEU A 566 24.73 31.83 -18.40
CA LEU A 566 25.74 31.63 -17.37
C LEU A 566 26.54 30.36 -17.68
N VAL A 567 27.86 30.47 -17.69
CA VAL A 567 28.79 29.36 -17.87
C VAL A 567 29.75 29.26 -16.70
N CYS A 568 30.03 28.02 -16.32
CA CYS A 568 30.79 27.66 -15.12
C CYS A 568 31.88 26.64 -15.50
N TRP A 569 33.03 26.71 -14.83
CA TRP A 569 34.08 25.70 -14.98
C TRP A 569 35.02 25.67 -13.78
N VAL A 570 35.71 24.55 -13.61
CA VAL A 570 36.78 24.38 -12.62
C VAL A 570 38.11 24.31 -13.36
N GLY A 571 39.09 25.13 -12.96
CA GLY A 571 40.39 25.18 -13.64
C GLY A 571 41.47 25.97 -12.88
N GLY A 572 42.56 26.27 -13.58
CA GLY A 572 43.71 27.02 -13.05
C GLY A 572 43.45 28.53 -12.90
N ASN A 573 44.53 29.31 -12.80
CA ASN A 573 44.42 30.78 -12.73
C ASN A 573 43.92 31.38 -14.07
N LYS A 574 43.06 32.40 -13.99
CA LYS A 574 42.49 33.14 -15.14
C LYS A 574 41.72 32.29 -16.16
N GLY A 575 41.06 31.23 -15.70
CA GLY A 575 40.22 30.40 -16.56
C GLY A 575 40.97 29.52 -17.55
N GLU A 576 42.31 29.39 -17.43
CA GLU A 576 43.08 28.44 -18.21
C GLU A 576 42.87 27.01 -17.68
N GLY A 577 42.44 26.09 -18.55
CA GLY A 577 42.50 24.65 -18.31
C GLY A 577 41.23 23.95 -17.79
N GLY A 578 40.03 24.53 -17.94
CA GLY A 578 38.76 23.87 -17.58
C GLY A 578 37.71 23.89 -18.69
N THR A 579 36.90 22.83 -18.77
CA THR A 579 35.78 22.72 -19.73
C THR A 579 34.57 23.50 -19.21
N LYS A 580 34.08 24.45 -20.01
CA LYS A 580 32.87 25.23 -19.68
C LYS A 580 31.63 24.36 -19.78
N LYS A 581 30.69 24.55 -18.85
CA LYS A 581 29.38 23.91 -18.81
C LYS A 581 28.34 24.88 -18.27
N ILE A 582 27.06 24.59 -18.49
CA ILE A 582 25.97 25.27 -17.77
C ILE A 582 26.03 24.95 -16.26
N PRO A 583 25.37 25.75 -15.41
CA PRO A 583 25.25 25.49 -13.97
C PRO A 583 24.79 24.06 -13.67
N GLY A 584 25.28 23.51 -12.56
CA GLY A 584 25.16 22.09 -12.24
C GLY A 584 26.19 21.67 -11.19
N ILE A 585 26.59 20.40 -11.21
CA ILE A 585 27.59 19.85 -10.28
C ILE A 585 28.98 19.91 -10.92
N PHE A 586 29.93 20.47 -10.18
CA PHE A 586 31.33 20.57 -10.57
C PHE A 586 32.22 19.85 -9.57
N THR A 587 33.23 19.14 -10.06
CA THR A 587 34.17 18.37 -9.24
C THR A 587 35.58 18.95 -9.37
N GLY A 588 36.31 19.03 -8.26
CA GLY A 588 37.70 19.44 -8.24
C GLY A 588 38.67 18.41 -8.83
N PRO A 589 39.96 18.75 -8.97
CA PRO A 589 40.59 19.91 -8.34
C PRO A 589 40.58 21.19 -9.19
N GLY A 590 40.55 22.36 -8.53
CA GLY A 590 40.74 23.67 -9.18
C GLY A 590 39.87 24.79 -8.61
N LYS A 591 40.01 26.00 -9.14
CA LYS A 591 39.17 27.15 -8.80
C LYS A 591 37.89 27.16 -9.63
N LEU A 592 36.75 27.45 -9.00
CA LEU A 592 35.48 27.65 -9.68
C LEU A 592 35.42 29.05 -10.29
N TRP A 593 35.11 29.12 -11.58
CA TRP A 593 34.95 30.34 -12.36
C TRP A 593 33.55 30.42 -12.95
N LEU A 594 33.01 31.64 -13.04
CA LEU A 594 31.65 31.94 -13.50
C LEU A 594 31.70 33.09 -14.51
N ALA A 595 30.99 33.01 -15.62
CA ALA A 595 30.93 34.10 -16.61
C ALA A 595 29.64 34.08 -17.41
N SER A 596 29.29 35.20 -18.04
CA SER A 596 28.35 35.21 -19.15
C SER A 596 29.01 34.59 -20.39
N ALA A 597 28.24 33.86 -21.20
CA ALA A 597 28.62 33.42 -22.54
C ALA A 597 28.44 34.57 -23.54
N GLN A 598 29.46 34.81 -24.37
CA GLN A 598 29.50 35.92 -25.33
C GLN A 598 29.30 37.31 -24.64
N PRO A 599 30.01 37.60 -23.54
CA PRO A 599 29.86 38.89 -22.88
C PRO A 599 30.46 39.99 -23.77
N ASP A 600 29.70 41.05 -23.98
CA ASP A 600 30.16 42.26 -24.65
C ASP A 600 30.56 43.33 -23.64
N ASP A 601 31.33 44.33 -24.05
CA ASP A 601 31.78 45.44 -23.20
C ASP A 601 30.58 46.30 -22.72
N ALA A 602 29.44 46.23 -23.40
CA ALA A 602 28.20 46.90 -23.02
C ALA A 602 27.27 46.07 -22.11
N ALA A 603 27.63 44.82 -21.81
CA ALA A 603 26.82 43.98 -20.94
C ALA A 603 26.81 44.53 -19.50
N SER A 604 25.66 44.42 -18.83
CA SER A 604 25.47 44.96 -17.48
C SER A 604 24.50 44.10 -16.67
N GLY A 605 24.33 44.37 -15.37
CA GLY A 605 23.49 43.54 -14.50
C GLY A 605 24.23 42.37 -13.86
N LYS A 606 23.52 41.61 -13.02
CA LYS A 606 24.12 40.63 -12.12
C LYS A 606 23.20 39.45 -11.89
N ILE A 607 23.78 38.25 -11.81
CA ILE A 607 23.08 37.03 -11.42
C ILE A 607 23.63 36.54 -10.09
N ARG A 608 22.78 36.40 -9.07
CA ARG A 608 23.15 35.74 -7.82
C ARG A 608 23.20 34.24 -8.03
N VAL A 609 24.21 33.60 -7.48
CA VAL A 609 24.45 32.15 -7.59
C VAL A 609 24.73 31.60 -6.21
N LYS A 610 24.01 30.56 -5.80
CA LYS A 610 24.31 29.80 -4.57
C LYS A 610 25.27 28.66 -4.89
N LEU A 611 26.34 28.59 -4.11
CA LEU A 611 27.31 27.50 -4.12
C LEU A 611 27.04 26.58 -2.93
N ILE A 612 26.70 25.33 -3.22
CA ILE A 612 26.36 24.32 -2.22
C ILE A 612 27.41 23.22 -2.30
N MET A 613 28.23 23.08 -1.25
CA MET A 613 29.16 21.96 -1.15
C MET A 613 28.35 20.67 -1.00
N LEU A 614 28.71 19.65 -1.78
CA LEU A 614 28.10 18.33 -1.70
C LEU A 614 29.06 17.40 -0.96
N ASP A 615 28.52 16.59 -0.06
CA ASP A 615 29.30 15.56 0.62
C ASP A 615 29.49 14.34 -0.29
N ASP A 616 30.42 13.44 0.04
CA ASP A 616 30.72 12.25 -0.81
C ASP A 616 29.51 11.30 -0.97
N GLU A 617 28.47 11.47 -0.15
CA GLU A 617 27.23 10.69 -0.15
C GLU A 617 26.08 11.32 -0.99
N ASP A 618 26.26 12.55 -1.50
CA ASP A 618 25.28 13.31 -2.31
C ASP A 618 25.46 13.18 -3.85
#